data_AF-A0A7C1TB42-F1
#
_entry.id   AF-A0A7C1TB42-F1
#
_cell.length_a   1.000
_cell.length_b   1.000
_cell.length_c   1.000
_cell.angle_alpha   90.00
_cell.angle_beta   90.00
_cell.angle_gamma   90.00
#
_symmetry.space_group_name_H-M   'P 1'
#
loop_
_entity.id
_entity.type
_entity.pdbx_description
1 polymer ?
#
loop_
_entity_poly.entity_id
_entity_poly.type
_entity_poly.pdbx_seq_one_letter_code
_entity_poly.pdbx_strand_id
1 'polypeptide(L)'
;MLPSEFFHRCSDACREVGAYLLGYQRLTFPYFILHDHIHAENVLRIYHTILSSVYSSLSPAVDALVTCSSYLHDIGMSLPLSRVNELKISIQEIESDAPAMREKLAKYRDFVKGGVVSLPGEYDERCSTSLPKDVADFIRLIHPWVSAKYIASDQGFKRVLAEEVGCPGAGRCADLRESFLWALARVVKLHSSKIDLKTQQREVDVGGYRVELVKLAAVLRLADSLDISRRRAKHAFDVWRRLVEGKPSQLKHWLFKWSISRIDLLPDGVSVEVTPSEDHVEEIAKVVGVAVFELGHNVAKDYNSYLEIVGKPLQFYIRVPGAREVAVDIEELKHCYEAIKGRRSLPGGDVISRMLEELRGRFRLESPSQQPDLDLLDLLASALYRREGLSDVVRELSRQKCVGRLLQKIYTGGA
;
A
#
# COMPACT_ATOMS: atom_id res chain seq x y z
N MET A 1 27.18 25.07 4.91
CA MET A 1 25.75 24.69 4.89
C MET A 1 25.32 24.41 6.31
N LEU A 2 24.23 25.04 6.76
CA LEU A 2 23.63 24.70 8.05
C LEU A 2 22.88 23.37 7.92
N PRO A 3 22.78 22.54 8.99
CA PRO A 3 22.03 21.28 8.92
C PRO A 3 20.59 21.46 8.44
N SER A 4 19.90 22.53 8.86
CA SER A 4 18.53 22.83 8.42
C SER A 4 18.42 23.10 6.91
N GLU A 5 19.38 23.83 6.34
CA GLU A 5 19.46 24.11 4.90
C GLU A 5 19.70 22.82 4.10
N PHE A 6 20.58 21.94 4.61
CA PHE A 6 20.83 20.62 4.02
C PHE A 6 19.54 19.79 3.92
N PHE A 7 18.79 19.68 5.02
CA PHE A 7 17.57 18.87 5.06
C PHE A 7 16.47 19.43 4.16
N HIS A 8 16.33 20.76 4.08
CA HIS A 8 15.37 21.38 3.16
C HIS A 8 15.69 21.04 1.70
N ARG A 9 16.96 21.16 1.28
CA ARG A 9 17.37 20.79 -0.08
C ARG A 9 17.21 19.30 -0.37
N CYS A 10 17.40 18.44 0.63
CA CYS A 10 17.10 17.01 0.47
C CYS A 10 15.62 16.77 0.16
N SER A 11 14.71 17.44 0.87
CA SER A 11 13.27 17.36 0.61
C SER A 11 12.92 17.76 -0.82
N ASP A 12 13.50 18.86 -1.32
CA ASP A 12 13.25 19.33 -2.68
C ASP A 12 13.75 18.32 -3.72
N ALA A 13 15.00 17.85 -3.58
CA ALA A 13 15.56 16.82 -4.47
C ALA A 13 14.72 15.53 -4.47
N CYS A 14 14.22 15.09 -3.31
CA CYS A 14 13.35 13.91 -3.22
C CYS A 14 12.02 14.10 -3.96
N ARG A 15 11.41 15.29 -3.86
CA ARG A 15 10.15 15.60 -4.56
C ARG A 15 10.35 15.55 -6.07
N GLU A 16 11.42 16.17 -6.56
CA GLU A 16 11.73 16.20 -8.00
C GLU A 16 12.02 14.81 -8.55
N VAL A 17 12.93 14.06 -7.91
CA VAL A 17 13.28 12.70 -8.32
C VAL A 17 12.07 11.77 -8.24
N GLY A 18 11.31 11.83 -7.14
CA GLY A 18 10.12 11.02 -6.95
C GLY A 18 9.04 11.34 -7.99
N ALA A 19 8.76 12.62 -8.24
CA ALA A 19 7.78 13.03 -9.25
C ALA A 19 8.14 12.52 -10.65
N TYR A 20 9.43 12.61 -11.02
CA TYR A 20 9.92 12.13 -12.31
C TYR A 20 9.85 10.60 -12.42
N LEU A 21 10.44 9.87 -11.46
CA LEU A 21 10.53 8.41 -11.55
C LEU A 21 9.18 7.72 -11.34
N LEU A 22 8.38 8.13 -10.35
CA LEU A 22 7.05 7.56 -10.11
C LEU A 22 6.06 7.84 -11.26
N GLY A 23 6.37 8.75 -12.18
CA GLY A 23 5.60 8.91 -13.42
C GLY A 23 5.62 7.66 -14.31
N TYR A 24 6.73 6.92 -14.33
CA TYR A 24 6.91 5.73 -15.17
C TYR A 24 6.08 4.52 -14.72
N GLN A 25 5.72 4.45 -13.43
CA GLN A 25 4.89 3.38 -12.85
C GLN A 25 3.59 3.12 -13.63
N ARG A 26 2.95 4.19 -14.12
CA ARG A 26 1.67 4.09 -14.82
C ARG A 26 1.77 3.25 -16.09
N LEU A 27 2.95 3.21 -16.70
CA LEU A 27 3.22 2.43 -17.91
C LEU A 27 3.64 0.99 -17.56
N THR A 28 4.43 0.79 -16.52
CA THR A 28 5.06 -0.51 -16.24
C THR A 28 4.20 -1.43 -15.35
N PHE A 29 3.34 -0.87 -14.49
CA PHE A 29 2.50 -1.62 -13.53
C PHE A 29 0.99 -1.39 -13.69
N PRO A 30 0.39 -1.50 -14.90
CA PRO A 30 -1.04 -1.24 -15.12
C PRO A 30 -1.98 -2.28 -14.48
N TYR A 31 -1.43 -3.28 -13.79
CA TYR A 31 -2.17 -4.32 -13.09
C TYR A 31 -2.61 -3.86 -11.70
N PHE A 32 -1.83 -2.99 -11.06
CA PHE A 32 -2.04 -2.60 -9.67
C PHE A 32 -2.61 -1.19 -9.58
N ILE A 33 -3.18 -0.88 -8.42
CA ILE A 33 -3.54 0.48 -8.07
C ILE A 33 -2.30 1.38 -8.21
N LEU A 34 -2.49 2.62 -8.66
CA LEU A 34 -1.39 3.53 -9.01
C LEU A 34 -0.51 3.81 -7.79
N HIS A 35 0.80 3.52 -7.89
CA HIS A 35 1.83 3.94 -6.93
C HIS A 35 2.69 5.03 -7.60
N ASP A 36 2.02 6.11 -8.01
CA ASP A 36 2.63 7.22 -8.77
C ASP A 36 2.92 8.43 -7.88
N HIS A 37 3.30 9.57 -8.48
CA HIS A 37 3.59 10.79 -7.74
C HIS A 37 2.37 11.38 -7.00
N ILE A 38 1.14 11.14 -7.48
CA ILE A 38 -0.08 11.58 -6.78
C ILE A 38 -0.25 10.76 -5.51
N HIS A 39 0.02 9.45 -5.58
CA HIS A 39 0.05 8.59 -4.40
C HIS A 39 1.08 9.08 -3.39
N ALA A 40 2.33 9.32 -3.81
CA ALA A 40 3.38 9.84 -2.93
C ALA A 40 2.99 11.17 -2.24
N GLU A 41 2.35 12.10 -2.96
CA GLU A 41 1.88 13.36 -2.39
C GLU A 41 0.75 13.16 -1.36
N ASN A 42 -0.21 12.28 -1.65
CA ASN A 42 -1.26 11.93 -0.70
C ASN A 42 -0.67 11.27 0.56
N VAL A 43 0.28 10.34 0.40
CA VAL A 43 0.99 9.70 1.52
C VAL A 43 1.69 10.76 2.35
N LEU A 44 2.42 11.70 1.75
CA LEU A 44 3.09 12.78 2.48
C LEU A 44 2.09 13.59 3.31
N ARG A 45 0.96 13.99 2.73
CA ARG A 45 -0.09 14.72 3.46
C ARG A 45 -0.60 13.92 4.65
N ILE A 46 -0.96 12.65 4.42
CA ILE A 46 -1.50 11.77 5.48
C ILE A 46 -0.45 11.56 6.59
N TYR A 47 0.79 11.33 6.20
CA TYR A 47 1.92 11.12 7.09
C TYR A 47 2.15 12.33 8.00
N HIS A 48 2.20 13.54 7.45
CA HIS A 48 2.29 14.76 8.26
C HIS A 48 1.11 14.93 9.21
N THR A 49 -0.12 14.67 8.76
CA THR A 49 -1.29 14.80 9.63
C THR A 49 -1.23 13.81 10.80
N ILE A 50 -0.87 12.55 10.56
CA ILE A 50 -0.70 11.58 11.66
C ILE A 50 0.43 12.02 12.60
N LEU A 51 1.56 12.47 12.06
CA LEU A 51 2.67 12.93 12.90
C LEU A 51 2.34 14.18 13.72
N SER A 52 1.45 15.04 13.25
CA SER A 52 1.03 16.23 14.01
C SER A 52 0.28 15.89 15.31
N SER A 53 -0.32 14.71 15.43
CA SER A 53 -0.89 14.22 16.70
C SER A 53 0.14 13.50 17.57
N VAL A 54 1.30 13.14 17.02
CA VAL A 54 2.39 12.43 17.71
C VAL A 54 3.45 13.40 18.25
N TYR A 55 3.84 14.39 17.45
CA TYR A 55 4.88 15.37 17.72
C TYR A 55 4.30 16.79 17.83
N SER A 56 4.81 17.59 18.76
CA SER A 56 4.47 19.01 18.85
C SER A 56 5.08 19.84 17.70
N SER A 57 6.28 19.46 17.25
CA SER A 57 6.94 19.98 16.06
C SER A 57 7.91 18.94 15.51
N LEU A 58 8.11 18.94 14.19
CA LEU A 58 9.09 18.09 13.53
C LEU A 58 10.44 18.82 13.47
N SER A 59 11.52 18.12 13.81
CA SER A 59 12.86 18.65 13.54
C SER A 59 13.14 18.65 12.03
N PRO A 60 14.07 19.47 11.52
CA PRO A 60 14.42 19.49 10.10
C PRO A 60 14.79 18.11 9.53
N ALA A 61 15.52 17.29 10.31
CA ALA A 61 15.89 15.94 9.90
C ALA A 61 14.67 15.01 9.78
N VAL A 62 13.74 15.07 10.73
CA VAL A 62 12.52 14.25 10.71
C VAL A 62 11.61 14.69 9.56
N ASP A 63 11.42 15.99 9.38
CA ASP A 63 10.61 16.55 8.29
C ASP A 63 11.13 16.13 6.90
N ALA A 64 12.45 16.19 6.71
CA ALA A 64 13.08 15.73 5.48
C ALA A 64 12.96 14.21 5.27
N LEU A 65 13.10 13.40 6.32
CA LEU A 65 12.89 11.96 6.24
C LEU A 65 11.44 11.61 5.89
N VAL A 66 10.46 12.33 6.45
CA VAL A 66 9.03 12.15 6.14
C VAL A 66 8.75 12.50 4.67
N THR A 67 9.25 13.64 4.21
CA THR A 67 9.13 14.06 2.80
C THR A 67 9.78 13.04 1.87
N CYS A 68 11.06 12.74 2.08
CA CYS A 68 11.80 11.85 1.21
C CYS A 68 11.28 10.42 1.21
N SER A 69 10.92 9.87 2.37
CA SER A 69 10.39 8.50 2.42
C SER A 69 9.04 8.39 1.72
N SER A 70 8.19 9.42 1.77
CA SER A 70 6.92 9.44 1.02
C SER A 70 7.14 9.38 -0.49
N TYR A 71 8.13 10.10 -1.03
CA TYR A 71 8.41 10.13 -2.47
C TYR A 71 9.26 8.97 -2.99
N LEU A 72 10.01 8.30 -2.11
CA LEU A 72 10.97 7.27 -2.53
C LEU A 72 10.57 5.85 -2.11
N HIS A 73 9.53 5.65 -1.30
CA HIS A 73 9.18 4.30 -0.81
C HIS A 73 8.83 3.31 -1.94
N ASP A 74 8.11 3.77 -2.96
CA ASP A 74 7.68 2.98 -4.11
C ASP A 74 8.59 3.09 -5.35
N ILE A 75 9.73 3.78 -5.24
CA ILE A 75 10.57 4.03 -6.42
C ILE A 75 11.13 2.75 -7.04
N GLY A 76 11.30 1.69 -6.24
CA GLY A 76 11.73 0.38 -6.69
C GLY A 76 10.79 -0.29 -7.70
N MET A 77 9.53 0.16 -7.78
CA MET A 77 8.56 -0.23 -8.82
C MET A 77 8.59 0.71 -10.03
N SER A 78 9.48 1.70 -10.06
CA SER A 78 9.59 2.67 -11.16
C SER A 78 10.91 2.56 -11.92
N LEU A 79 11.86 1.78 -11.41
CA LEU A 79 13.16 1.62 -12.05
C LEU A 79 13.07 0.67 -13.25
N PRO A 80 13.83 0.93 -14.33
CA PRO A 80 14.10 -0.06 -15.37
C PRO A 80 14.67 -1.36 -14.79
N LEU A 81 14.43 -2.50 -15.42
CA LEU A 81 14.84 -3.80 -14.88
C LEU A 81 16.37 -3.94 -14.83
N SER A 82 17.08 -3.41 -15.83
CA SER A 82 18.54 -3.26 -15.83
C SER A 82 19.04 -2.53 -14.59
N ARG A 83 18.39 -1.43 -14.21
CA ARG A 83 18.74 -0.69 -12.99
C ARG A 83 18.47 -1.52 -11.74
N VAL A 84 17.37 -2.28 -11.68
CA VAL A 84 17.13 -3.20 -10.56
C VAL A 84 18.24 -4.27 -10.47
N ASN A 85 18.67 -4.81 -11.61
CA ASN A 85 19.76 -5.79 -11.68
C ASN A 85 21.11 -5.22 -11.22
N GLU A 86 21.42 -3.98 -11.60
CA GLU A 86 22.66 -3.28 -11.20
C GLU A 86 22.77 -3.09 -9.69
N LEU A 87 21.63 -2.94 -8.98
CA LEU A 87 21.61 -2.81 -7.52
C LEU A 87 22.03 -4.10 -6.79
N LYS A 88 22.09 -5.24 -7.49
CA LYS A 88 22.54 -6.54 -6.96
C LYS A 88 21.88 -6.89 -5.63
N ILE A 89 20.55 -6.80 -5.58
CA ILE A 89 19.76 -7.10 -4.39
C ILE A 89 19.99 -8.56 -4.00
N SER A 90 20.47 -8.80 -2.79
CA SER A 90 20.77 -10.15 -2.28
C SER A 90 19.52 -10.78 -1.68
N ILE A 91 19.21 -12.02 -2.05
CA ILE A 91 18.09 -12.75 -1.43
C ILE A 91 18.33 -12.96 0.07
N GLN A 92 19.58 -13.18 0.47
CA GLN A 92 19.96 -13.32 1.88
C GLN A 92 19.64 -12.05 2.68
N GLU A 93 19.81 -10.87 2.09
CA GLU A 93 19.50 -9.61 2.78
C GLU A 93 17.99 -9.44 3.00
N ILE A 94 17.18 -9.82 1.99
CA ILE A 94 15.71 -9.80 2.09
C ILE A 94 15.24 -10.77 3.18
N GLU A 95 15.75 -12.01 3.18
CA GLU A 95 15.40 -13.02 4.17
C GLU A 95 15.85 -12.65 5.59
N SER A 96 17.01 -12.01 5.73
CA SER A 96 17.49 -11.55 7.04
C SER A 96 16.61 -10.44 7.62
N ASP A 97 16.14 -9.52 6.79
CA ASP A 97 15.24 -8.45 7.23
C ASP A 97 13.81 -8.97 7.49
N ALA A 98 13.34 -9.92 6.66
CA ALA A 98 11.99 -10.45 6.70
C ALA A 98 11.98 -11.98 6.47
N PRO A 99 12.18 -12.80 7.53
CA PRO A 99 12.26 -14.25 7.39
C PRO A 99 11.06 -14.91 6.70
N ALA A 100 9.85 -14.34 6.89
CA ALA A 100 8.62 -14.78 6.23
C ALA A 100 8.63 -14.61 4.69
N MET A 101 9.63 -13.93 4.12
CA MET A 101 9.80 -13.79 2.68
C MET A 101 10.37 -15.03 2.01
N ARG A 102 11.06 -15.92 2.75
CA ARG A 102 11.69 -17.12 2.18
C ARG A 102 10.73 -17.95 1.34
N GLU A 103 9.56 -18.29 1.89
CA GLU A 103 8.54 -19.08 1.18
C GLU A 103 7.95 -18.34 -0.03
N LYS A 104 7.89 -17.01 0.02
CA LYS A 104 7.38 -16.20 -1.08
C LYS A 104 8.39 -16.11 -2.22
N LEU A 105 9.66 -15.89 -1.90
CA LEU A 105 10.75 -15.79 -2.86
C LEU A 105 11.02 -17.14 -3.55
N ALA A 106 10.78 -18.26 -2.88
CA ALA A 106 10.90 -19.60 -3.48
C ALA A 106 10.02 -19.78 -4.74
N LYS A 107 8.89 -19.06 -4.84
CA LYS A 107 8.01 -19.08 -6.02
C LYS A 107 8.59 -18.34 -7.24
N TYR A 108 9.61 -17.52 -7.01
CA TYR A 108 10.24 -16.65 -8.00
C TYR A 108 11.72 -16.99 -8.20
N ARG A 109 12.09 -18.27 -7.98
CA ARG A 109 13.47 -18.74 -8.10
C ARG A 109 14.10 -18.44 -9.47
N ASP A 110 13.29 -18.35 -10.51
CA ASP A 110 13.74 -18.06 -11.88
C ASP A 110 14.26 -16.61 -12.02
N PHE A 111 13.90 -15.72 -11.08
CA PHE A 111 14.42 -14.36 -10.98
C PHE A 111 15.60 -14.23 -10.01
N VAL A 112 16.23 -15.35 -9.64
CA VAL A 112 17.39 -15.39 -8.73
C VAL A 112 18.54 -16.12 -9.39
N LYS A 113 19.69 -15.45 -9.54
CA LYS A 113 20.90 -16.03 -10.11
C LYS A 113 22.09 -15.75 -9.20
N GLY A 114 22.78 -16.80 -8.76
CA GLY A 114 23.93 -16.65 -7.86
C GLY A 114 23.59 -15.99 -6.51
N GLY A 115 22.35 -16.17 -6.03
CA GLY A 115 21.88 -15.59 -4.77
C GLY A 115 21.45 -14.12 -4.83
N VAL A 116 21.50 -13.49 -6.02
CA VAL A 116 21.03 -12.12 -6.24
C VAL A 116 19.82 -12.08 -7.18
N VAL A 117 19.02 -11.04 -7.07
CA VAL A 117 17.92 -10.74 -8.00
C VAL A 117 18.49 -10.55 -9.41
N SER A 118 17.88 -11.22 -10.38
CA SER A 118 18.23 -11.16 -11.79
C SER A 118 16.95 -11.22 -12.63
N LEU A 119 16.51 -10.06 -13.10
CA LEU A 119 15.33 -9.88 -13.95
C LEU A 119 15.72 -9.96 -15.43
N PRO A 120 14.83 -10.46 -16.32
CA PRO A 120 15.15 -10.58 -17.73
C PRO A 120 15.26 -9.20 -18.40
N GLY A 121 16.46 -8.85 -18.89
CA GLY A 121 16.72 -7.54 -19.50
C GLY A 121 16.01 -7.30 -20.83
N GLU A 122 15.53 -8.36 -21.49
CA GLU A 122 14.76 -8.28 -22.74
C GLU A 122 13.46 -7.45 -22.62
N TYR A 123 12.98 -7.25 -21.39
CA TYR A 123 11.82 -6.41 -21.12
C TYR A 123 12.14 -4.91 -21.09
N ASP A 124 13.40 -4.50 -20.94
CA ASP A 124 13.76 -3.07 -20.98
C ASP A 124 13.62 -2.47 -22.39
N GLU A 125 13.88 -3.28 -23.42
CA GLU A 125 13.79 -2.86 -24.82
C GLU A 125 12.42 -3.13 -25.47
N ARG A 126 11.69 -4.14 -24.99
CA ARG A 126 10.44 -4.63 -25.62
C ARG A 126 9.14 -4.22 -24.92
N CYS A 127 9.16 -3.91 -23.63
CA CYS A 127 7.94 -3.54 -22.89
C CYS A 127 7.68 -2.04 -22.96
N SER A 128 7.25 -1.56 -24.14
CA SER A 128 6.77 -0.18 -24.32
C SER A 128 5.46 0.11 -23.59
N THR A 129 4.76 -0.91 -23.04
CA THR A 129 3.40 -0.71 -22.49
C THR A 129 3.04 -1.46 -21.19
N SER A 130 3.70 -2.56 -20.79
CA SER A 130 3.42 -3.27 -19.53
C SER A 130 4.39 -4.43 -19.26
N LEU A 131 4.78 -4.67 -18.00
CA LEU A 131 5.54 -5.85 -17.59
C LEU A 131 4.66 -7.11 -17.54
N PRO A 132 5.22 -8.31 -17.81
CA PRO A 132 4.54 -9.58 -17.49
C PRO A 132 4.12 -9.64 -16.01
N LYS A 133 2.99 -10.30 -15.72
CA LYS A 133 2.37 -10.28 -14.38
C LYS A 133 3.29 -10.86 -13.30
N ASP A 134 3.98 -11.97 -13.59
CA ASP A 134 4.92 -12.62 -12.69
C ASP A 134 6.13 -11.74 -12.36
N VAL A 135 6.69 -11.04 -13.35
CA VAL A 135 7.76 -10.05 -13.16
C VAL A 135 7.24 -8.89 -12.31
N ALA A 136 6.06 -8.35 -12.62
CA ALA A 136 5.47 -7.24 -11.88
C ALA A 136 5.13 -7.62 -10.43
N ASP A 137 4.58 -8.82 -10.19
CA ASP A 137 4.33 -9.35 -8.86
C ASP A 137 5.63 -9.52 -8.05
N PHE A 138 6.69 -10.00 -8.69
CA PHE A 138 7.99 -10.15 -8.04
C PHE A 138 8.62 -8.79 -7.69
N ILE A 139 8.63 -7.81 -8.60
CA ILE A 139 9.15 -6.47 -8.30
C ILE A 139 8.34 -5.85 -7.16
N ARG A 140 7.01 -5.91 -7.20
CA ARG A 140 6.16 -5.42 -6.12
C ARG A 140 6.45 -6.14 -4.79
N LEU A 141 6.81 -7.42 -4.82
CA LEU A 141 7.17 -8.17 -3.62
C LEU A 141 8.47 -7.64 -2.98
N ILE A 142 9.46 -7.22 -3.78
CA ILE A 142 10.78 -6.82 -3.30
C ILE A 142 11.04 -5.30 -3.33
N HIS A 143 10.08 -4.50 -3.80
CA HIS A 143 10.29 -3.06 -4.02
C HIS A 143 10.82 -2.27 -2.81
N PRO A 144 10.49 -2.58 -1.54
CA PRO A 144 11.04 -1.82 -0.42
C PRO A 144 12.57 -1.95 -0.31
N TRP A 145 13.11 -3.12 -0.66
CA TRP A 145 14.55 -3.38 -0.70
C TRP A 145 15.21 -2.73 -1.91
N VAL A 146 14.55 -2.78 -3.07
CA VAL A 146 15.00 -2.10 -4.29
C VAL A 146 15.08 -0.59 -4.06
N SER A 147 14.02 0.03 -3.52
CA SER A 147 13.98 1.45 -3.17
C SER A 147 15.10 1.83 -2.19
N ALA A 148 15.29 1.05 -1.12
CA ALA A 148 16.33 1.31 -0.14
C ALA A 148 17.75 1.19 -0.71
N LYS A 149 18.00 0.21 -1.60
CA LYS A 149 19.29 0.06 -2.28
C LYS A 149 19.54 1.16 -3.30
N TYR A 150 18.51 1.58 -4.03
CA TYR A 150 18.60 2.74 -4.92
C TYR A 150 18.95 4.01 -4.14
N ILE A 151 18.37 4.20 -2.96
CA ILE A 151 18.69 5.35 -2.10
C ILE A 151 20.18 5.36 -1.73
N ALA A 152 20.72 4.20 -1.31
CA ALA A 152 22.09 4.09 -0.82
C ALA A 152 23.16 3.96 -1.93
N SER A 153 22.77 3.76 -3.19
CA SER A 153 23.69 3.47 -4.29
C SER A 153 24.36 4.72 -4.85
N ASP A 154 25.68 4.65 -5.12
CA ASP A 154 26.45 5.70 -5.81
C ASP A 154 26.01 5.93 -7.27
N GLN A 155 25.15 5.06 -7.81
CA GLN A 155 24.51 5.24 -9.12
C GLN A 155 23.02 5.60 -9.00
N GLY A 156 22.51 5.75 -7.78
CA GLY A 156 21.11 6.08 -7.48
C GLY A 156 20.96 7.44 -6.79
N PHE A 157 20.07 7.51 -5.81
CA PHE A 157 19.71 8.78 -5.17
C PHE A 157 20.87 9.45 -4.42
N LYS A 158 21.81 8.66 -3.88
CA LYS A 158 23.03 9.19 -3.23
C LYS A 158 23.82 10.11 -4.15
N ARG A 159 23.91 9.77 -5.44
CA ARG A 159 24.54 10.61 -6.46
C ARG A 159 23.78 11.90 -6.67
N VAL A 160 22.46 11.82 -6.80
CA VAL A 160 21.60 13.00 -6.95
C VAL A 160 21.79 13.95 -5.77
N LEU A 161 21.77 13.46 -4.53
CA LEU A 161 22.03 14.33 -3.38
C LEU A 161 23.44 14.93 -3.39
N ALA A 162 24.45 14.20 -3.84
CA ALA A 162 25.81 14.72 -3.94
C ALA A 162 25.91 15.90 -4.93
N GLU A 163 25.22 15.79 -6.06
CA GLU A 163 25.18 16.79 -7.14
C GLU A 163 24.27 17.98 -6.77
N GLU A 164 23.04 17.71 -6.34
CA GLU A 164 21.97 18.72 -6.15
C GLU A 164 22.02 19.42 -4.80
N VAL A 165 22.53 18.78 -3.73
CA VAL A 165 22.61 19.41 -2.40
C VAL A 165 24.00 20.00 -2.15
N GLY A 166 25.04 19.52 -2.83
CA GLY A 166 26.37 20.12 -2.75
C GLY A 166 27.13 19.79 -1.46
N CYS A 167 27.38 18.49 -1.23
CA CYS A 167 28.33 18.01 -0.20
C CYS A 167 29.49 17.25 -0.89
N PRO A 168 30.62 17.92 -1.24
CA PRO A 168 31.79 17.23 -1.76
C PRO A 168 32.36 16.22 -0.74
N GLY A 169 33.05 15.19 -1.26
CA GLY A 169 33.25 13.87 -0.64
C GLY A 169 34.09 13.75 0.64
N ALA A 170 34.28 14.81 1.44
CA ALA A 170 34.95 14.71 2.74
C ALA A 170 34.44 15.74 3.77
N GLY A 171 34.44 15.35 5.04
CA GLY A 171 34.14 16.20 6.18
C GLY A 171 32.67 16.16 6.64
N ARG A 172 32.31 17.05 7.57
CA ARG A 172 31.01 17.04 8.29
C ARG A 172 29.76 16.99 7.38
N CYS A 173 29.83 17.57 6.17
CA CYS A 173 28.73 17.54 5.19
C CYS A 173 28.53 16.12 4.63
N ALA A 174 29.62 15.40 4.37
CA ALA A 174 29.58 14.02 3.87
C ALA A 174 29.01 13.09 4.96
N ASP A 175 29.46 13.21 6.21
CA ASP A 175 28.94 12.42 7.33
C ASP A 175 27.43 12.65 7.55
N LEU A 176 27.00 13.91 7.44
CA LEU A 176 25.59 14.29 7.49
C LEU A 176 24.78 13.64 6.36
N ARG A 177 25.30 13.66 5.13
CA ARG A 177 24.65 13.03 3.97
C ARG A 177 24.55 11.52 4.13
N GLU A 178 25.62 10.84 4.54
CA GLU A 178 25.62 9.39 4.71
C GLU A 178 24.68 8.95 5.84
N SER A 179 24.68 9.66 6.97
CA SER A 179 23.73 9.38 8.07
C SER A 179 22.27 9.59 7.64
N PHE A 180 21.97 10.65 6.89
CA PHE A 180 20.64 10.90 6.34
C PHE A 180 20.22 9.82 5.34
N LEU A 181 21.06 9.49 4.35
CA LEU A 181 20.78 8.46 3.35
C LEU A 181 20.56 7.09 3.98
N TRP A 182 21.37 6.73 4.97
CA TRP A 182 21.21 5.49 5.71
C TRP A 182 19.86 5.46 6.46
N ALA A 183 19.52 6.54 7.16
CA ALA A 183 18.24 6.65 7.87
C ALA A 183 17.03 6.59 6.91
N LEU A 184 17.12 7.29 5.78
CA LEU A 184 16.11 7.30 4.73
C LEU A 184 15.90 5.91 4.11
N ALA A 185 16.99 5.27 3.67
CA ALA A 185 16.96 3.91 3.15
C ALA A 185 16.39 2.93 4.18
N ARG A 186 16.67 3.15 5.47
CA ARG A 186 16.12 2.32 6.54
C ARG A 186 14.63 2.53 6.74
N VAL A 187 14.13 3.77 6.84
CA VAL A 187 12.68 4.06 6.93
C VAL A 187 11.94 3.47 5.73
N VAL A 188 12.45 3.69 4.52
CA VAL A 188 11.89 3.11 3.30
C VAL A 188 11.92 1.59 3.36
N LYS A 189 13.02 0.93 3.68
CA LYS A 189 13.03 -0.54 3.76
C LYS A 189 12.02 -1.05 4.79
N LEU A 190 11.98 -0.41 5.97
CA LEU A 190 11.10 -0.76 7.08
C LEU A 190 9.62 -0.49 6.80
N HIS A 191 9.24 0.24 5.74
CA HIS A 191 7.83 0.35 5.37
C HIS A 191 7.26 -0.99 4.88
N SER A 192 8.09 -1.96 4.48
CA SER A 192 7.61 -3.30 4.13
C SER A 192 6.88 -3.95 5.30
N SER A 193 5.58 -4.21 5.17
CA SER A 193 4.79 -4.87 6.23
C SER A 193 5.26 -6.31 6.54
N LYS A 194 6.29 -6.82 5.87
CA LYS A 194 6.86 -8.16 6.10
C LYS A 194 8.01 -8.14 7.11
N ILE A 195 8.50 -6.95 7.46
CA ILE A 195 9.52 -6.75 8.49
C ILE A 195 8.81 -6.50 9.82
N ASP A 196 9.19 -7.25 10.86
CA ASP A 196 8.79 -6.97 12.23
C ASP A 196 9.54 -5.72 12.72
N LEU A 197 8.79 -4.68 13.04
CA LEU A 197 9.33 -3.40 13.50
C LEU A 197 9.89 -3.48 14.93
N LYS A 198 9.42 -4.42 15.76
CA LYS A 198 9.83 -4.54 17.17
C LYS A 198 11.29 -4.94 17.33
N THR A 199 11.82 -5.70 16.38
CA THR A 199 13.17 -6.23 16.42
C THR A 199 14.21 -5.27 15.82
N GLN A 200 13.80 -4.07 15.41
CA GLN A 200 14.65 -3.14 14.67
C GLN A 200 15.19 -2.03 15.58
N GLN A 201 16.32 -1.45 15.17
CA GLN A 201 16.88 -0.27 15.83
C GLN A 201 15.87 0.88 15.82
N ARG A 202 15.45 1.32 17.01
CA ARG A 202 14.40 2.33 17.16
C ARG A 202 14.89 3.73 16.86
N GLU A 203 16.09 4.09 17.31
CA GLU A 203 16.57 5.46 17.32
C GLU A 203 17.99 5.60 16.79
N VAL A 204 18.24 6.70 16.10
CA VAL A 204 19.55 7.11 15.59
C VAL A 204 19.75 8.62 15.68
N ASP A 205 21.01 9.04 15.61
CA ASP A 205 21.37 10.45 15.39
C ASP A 205 21.52 10.71 13.89
N VAL A 206 20.86 11.77 13.41
CA VAL A 206 21.02 12.27 12.03
C VAL A 206 21.34 13.75 12.11
N GLY A 207 22.63 14.09 12.06
CA GLY A 207 23.08 15.47 12.10
C GLY A 207 22.80 16.20 13.42
N GLY A 208 22.89 15.50 14.55
CA GLY A 208 22.59 16.05 15.88
C GLY A 208 21.10 16.02 16.24
N TYR A 209 20.26 15.46 15.38
CA TYR A 209 18.84 15.24 15.67
C TYR A 209 18.58 13.77 16.00
N ARG A 210 17.93 13.51 17.13
CA ARG A 210 17.42 12.18 17.49
C ARG A 210 16.21 11.84 16.62
N VAL A 211 16.29 10.73 15.88
CA VAL A 211 15.25 10.28 14.95
C VAL A 211 14.77 8.88 15.34
N GLU A 212 13.47 8.69 15.49
CA GLU A 212 12.82 7.41 15.79
C GLU A 212 12.41 6.66 14.50
N LEU A 213 13.36 5.96 13.86
CA LEU A 213 13.16 5.33 12.55
C LEU A 213 11.98 4.36 12.50
N VAL A 214 11.82 3.55 13.54
CA VAL A 214 10.74 2.55 13.59
C VAL A 214 9.37 3.21 13.70
N LYS A 215 9.29 4.33 14.42
CA LYS A 215 8.08 5.15 14.54
C LYS A 215 7.72 5.77 13.19
N LEU A 216 8.70 6.36 12.51
CA LEU A 216 8.52 6.88 11.16
C LEU A 216 8.05 5.78 10.18
N ALA A 217 8.70 4.62 10.16
CA ALA A 217 8.28 3.51 9.31
C ALA A 217 6.84 3.01 9.61
N ALA A 218 6.44 2.95 10.89
CA ALA A 218 5.10 2.56 11.28
C ALA A 218 4.03 3.55 10.79
N VAL A 219 4.31 4.85 10.88
CA VAL A 219 3.40 5.89 10.39
C VAL A 219 3.37 5.90 8.86
N LEU A 220 4.51 5.71 8.18
CA LEU A 220 4.56 5.59 6.72
C LEU A 220 3.69 4.42 6.22
N ARG A 221 3.78 3.25 6.86
CA ARG A 221 2.92 2.09 6.55
C ARG A 221 1.44 2.43 6.64
N LEU A 222 1.04 3.07 7.75
CA LEU A 222 -0.34 3.48 7.94
C LEU A 222 -0.76 4.52 6.90
N ALA A 223 0.09 5.50 6.62
CA ALA A 223 -0.19 6.56 5.64
C ALA A 223 -0.37 6.02 4.22
N ASP A 224 0.50 5.11 3.78
CA ASP A 224 0.36 4.37 2.52
C ASP A 224 -0.96 3.58 2.48
N SER A 225 -1.24 2.82 3.55
CA SER A 225 -2.47 2.02 3.65
C SER A 225 -3.75 2.87 3.67
N LEU A 226 -3.68 4.15 4.01
CA LEU A 226 -4.80 5.09 4.07
C LEU A 226 -4.99 5.88 2.77
N ASP A 227 -4.10 5.82 1.78
CA ASP A 227 -4.38 6.40 0.46
C ASP A 227 -5.29 5.46 -0.37
N ILE A 228 -6.53 5.33 0.06
CA ILE A 228 -7.51 4.37 -0.47
C ILE A 228 -8.72 5.02 -1.15
N SER A 229 -8.68 6.34 -1.35
CA SER A 229 -9.81 7.07 -1.93
C SER A 229 -9.91 6.92 -3.46
N ARG A 230 -11.12 7.06 -4.00
CA ARG A 230 -11.37 7.06 -5.46
C ARG A 230 -10.63 8.17 -6.22
N ARG A 231 -10.19 9.24 -5.55
CA ARG A 231 -9.39 10.31 -6.19
C ARG A 231 -8.10 9.76 -6.78
N ARG A 232 -7.51 8.74 -6.12
CA ARG A 232 -6.35 7.97 -6.60
C ARG A 232 -6.65 7.19 -7.89
N ALA A 233 -7.91 6.77 -8.07
CA ALA A 233 -8.34 5.88 -9.15
C ALA A 233 -9.05 6.59 -10.31
N LYS A 234 -9.39 7.88 -10.20
CA LYS A 234 -10.30 8.60 -11.13
C LYS A 234 -9.90 8.48 -12.60
N HIS A 235 -8.61 8.63 -12.92
CA HIS A 235 -8.12 8.55 -14.29
C HIS A 235 -7.84 7.11 -14.77
N ALA A 236 -7.62 6.18 -13.84
CA ALA A 236 -7.40 4.78 -14.17
C ALA A 236 -8.71 4.02 -14.42
N PHE A 237 -9.83 4.44 -13.82
CA PHE A 237 -11.08 3.67 -13.84
C PHE A 237 -11.69 3.47 -15.24
N ASP A 238 -11.54 4.45 -16.14
CA ASP A 238 -12.03 4.34 -17.53
C ASP A 238 -11.21 3.33 -18.35
N VAL A 239 -9.91 3.20 -18.04
CA VAL A 239 -9.02 2.15 -18.59
C VAL A 239 -9.30 0.81 -17.90
N TRP A 240 -9.61 0.86 -16.61
CA TRP A 240 -9.82 -0.30 -15.74
C TRP A 240 -11.02 -1.15 -16.14
N ARG A 241 -12.12 -0.56 -16.63
CA ARG A 241 -13.31 -1.33 -17.06
C ARG A 241 -12.97 -2.42 -18.09
N ARG A 242 -12.00 -2.18 -18.98
CA ARG A 242 -11.51 -3.18 -19.95
C ARG A 242 -10.49 -4.15 -19.35
N LEU A 243 -9.73 -3.71 -18.35
CA LEU A 243 -8.74 -4.52 -17.65
C LEU A 243 -9.37 -5.55 -16.70
N VAL A 244 -10.55 -5.24 -16.13
CA VAL A 244 -11.29 -6.15 -15.25
C VAL A 244 -11.60 -7.46 -15.95
N GLU A 245 -11.92 -7.44 -17.25
CA GLU A 245 -12.23 -8.65 -18.02
C GLU A 245 -11.10 -9.70 -17.90
N GLY A 246 -9.85 -9.28 -17.97
CA GLY A 246 -8.67 -10.14 -17.89
C GLY A 246 -7.96 -10.22 -16.52
N LYS A 247 -8.39 -9.47 -15.50
CA LYS A 247 -7.70 -9.39 -14.18
C LYS A 247 -8.66 -9.47 -12.99
N PRO A 248 -9.44 -10.55 -12.84
CA PRO A 248 -10.39 -10.69 -11.74
C PRO A 248 -9.73 -10.63 -10.34
N SER A 249 -8.44 -10.95 -10.18
CA SER A 249 -7.74 -10.88 -8.89
C SER A 249 -7.64 -9.48 -8.27
N GLN A 250 -7.72 -8.44 -9.10
CA GLN A 250 -7.61 -7.04 -8.67
C GLN A 250 -8.98 -6.38 -8.50
N LEU A 251 -10.07 -7.05 -8.87
CA LEU A 251 -11.40 -6.47 -8.95
C LEU A 251 -11.83 -5.84 -7.61
N LYS A 252 -11.74 -6.61 -6.52
CA LYS A 252 -12.15 -6.13 -5.19
C LYS A 252 -11.34 -4.93 -4.70
N HIS A 253 -10.03 -4.93 -4.92
CA HIS A 253 -9.13 -3.82 -4.55
C HIS A 253 -9.52 -2.51 -5.22
N TRP A 254 -9.77 -2.55 -6.53
CA TRP A 254 -10.13 -1.34 -7.24
C TRP A 254 -11.54 -0.88 -6.94
N LEU A 255 -12.49 -1.82 -6.88
CA LEU A 255 -13.89 -1.48 -6.69
C LEU A 255 -14.16 -0.88 -5.30
N PHE A 256 -13.59 -1.46 -4.24
CA PHE A 256 -13.83 -0.96 -2.89
C PHE A 256 -13.10 0.36 -2.63
N LYS A 257 -11.91 0.59 -3.19
CA LYS A 257 -11.30 1.93 -3.23
C LYS A 257 -12.12 2.94 -4.03
N TRP A 258 -12.67 2.53 -5.17
CA TRP A 258 -13.59 3.37 -5.94
C TRP A 258 -14.85 3.74 -5.16
N SER A 259 -15.25 2.87 -4.24
CA SER A 259 -16.40 3.07 -3.36
C SER A 259 -16.11 4.06 -2.23
N ILE A 260 -14.89 4.58 -2.07
CA ILE A 260 -14.53 5.58 -1.07
C ILE A 260 -14.45 6.96 -1.72
N SER A 261 -15.38 7.85 -1.39
CA SER A 261 -15.42 9.21 -1.96
C SER A 261 -14.34 10.11 -1.37
N ARG A 262 -14.10 9.97 -0.05
CA ARG A 262 -13.25 10.86 0.74
C ARG A 262 -12.68 10.15 1.97
N ILE A 263 -11.49 10.59 2.38
CA ILE A 263 -10.87 10.22 3.66
C ILE A 263 -10.50 11.53 4.34
N ASP A 264 -10.99 11.71 5.56
CA ASP A 264 -10.68 12.84 6.41
C ASP A 264 -9.89 12.38 7.62
N LEU A 265 -8.74 13.01 7.83
CA LEU A 265 -7.93 12.79 9.02
C LEU A 265 -8.32 13.82 10.07
N LEU A 266 -8.81 13.31 11.19
CA LEU A 266 -9.17 14.06 12.38
C LEU A 266 -8.01 14.00 13.38
N PRO A 267 -7.92 14.92 14.36
CA PRO A 267 -6.84 14.91 15.36
C PRO A 267 -6.67 13.56 16.09
N ASP A 268 -7.76 12.82 16.29
CA ASP A 268 -7.84 11.57 17.03
C ASP A 268 -8.48 10.42 16.21
N GLY A 269 -8.64 10.59 14.89
CA GLY A 269 -9.36 9.61 14.11
C GLY A 269 -9.27 9.74 12.60
N VAL A 270 -9.90 8.80 11.91
CA VAL A 270 -9.96 8.71 10.45
C VAL A 270 -11.42 8.50 10.07
N SER A 271 -12.01 9.43 9.32
CA SER A 271 -13.34 9.27 8.74
C SER A 271 -13.23 8.83 7.28
N VAL A 272 -13.92 7.75 6.93
CA VAL A 272 -13.98 7.18 5.59
C VAL A 272 -15.39 7.34 5.05
N GLU A 273 -15.53 8.14 4.00
CA GLU A 273 -16.81 8.39 3.35
C GLU A 273 -17.03 7.43 2.19
N VAL A 274 -18.16 6.72 2.21
CA VAL A 274 -18.57 5.81 1.15
C VAL A 274 -19.31 6.59 0.07
N THR A 275 -19.05 6.28 -1.20
CA THR A 275 -19.71 6.91 -2.34
C THR A 275 -21.21 6.56 -2.31
N PRO A 276 -22.11 7.54 -2.44
CA PRO A 276 -23.55 7.30 -2.34
C PRO A 276 -24.08 6.39 -3.46
N SER A 277 -25.24 5.79 -3.20
CA SER A 277 -25.97 4.95 -4.15
C SER A 277 -27.47 5.19 -4.02
N GLU A 278 -28.19 5.20 -5.13
CA GLU A 278 -29.66 5.25 -5.11
C GLU A 278 -30.27 3.88 -4.77
N ASP A 279 -29.57 2.79 -5.14
CA ASP A 279 -29.93 1.43 -4.73
C ASP A 279 -29.32 1.12 -3.37
N HIS A 280 -30.19 0.84 -2.39
CA HIS A 280 -29.82 0.50 -1.02
C HIS A 280 -28.99 -0.79 -0.92
N VAL A 281 -29.23 -1.78 -1.79
CA VAL A 281 -28.45 -3.02 -1.80
C VAL A 281 -27.03 -2.76 -2.29
N GLU A 282 -26.88 -1.92 -3.32
CA GLU A 282 -25.57 -1.45 -3.79
C GLU A 282 -24.84 -0.64 -2.71
N GLU A 283 -25.55 0.21 -1.96
CA GLU A 283 -24.97 0.96 -0.84
C GLU A 283 -24.43 0.03 0.25
N ILE A 284 -25.24 -0.93 0.71
CA ILE A 284 -24.83 -1.94 1.70
C ILE A 284 -23.58 -2.68 1.21
N ALA A 285 -23.58 -3.12 -0.04
CA ALA A 285 -22.45 -3.84 -0.61
C ALA A 285 -21.15 -3.00 -0.61
N LYS A 286 -21.24 -1.71 -0.97
CA LYS A 286 -20.10 -0.77 -0.89
C LYS A 286 -19.61 -0.62 0.55
N VAL A 287 -20.53 -0.42 1.50
CA VAL A 287 -20.22 -0.29 2.92
C VAL A 287 -19.51 -1.53 3.46
N VAL A 288 -20.03 -2.72 3.18
CA VAL A 288 -19.42 -3.99 3.61
C VAL A 288 -18.04 -4.16 2.98
N GLY A 289 -17.90 -3.89 1.68
CA GLY A 289 -16.61 -3.93 1.00
C GLY A 289 -15.58 -2.99 1.64
N VAL A 290 -15.93 -1.71 1.83
CA VAL A 290 -15.04 -0.72 2.45
C VAL A 290 -14.67 -1.11 3.88
N ALA A 291 -15.66 -1.49 4.70
CA ALA A 291 -15.43 -1.81 6.11
C ALA A 291 -14.61 -3.09 6.29
N VAL A 292 -15.01 -4.17 5.63
CA VAL A 292 -14.42 -5.49 5.88
C VAL A 292 -13.12 -5.67 5.08
N PHE A 293 -13.10 -5.24 3.82
CA PHE A 293 -11.94 -5.42 2.97
C PHE A 293 -10.91 -4.29 3.15
N GLU A 294 -11.28 -3.04 2.87
CA GLU A 294 -10.29 -1.96 2.92
C GLU A 294 -9.84 -1.69 4.36
N LEU A 295 -10.77 -1.51 5.30
CA LEU A 295 -10.42 -1.27 6.70
C LEU A 295 -9.98 -2.55 7.43
N GLY A 296 -10.80 -3.60 7.38
CA GLY A 296 -10.55 -4.86 8.12
C GLY A 296 -9.36 -5.68 7.61
N HIS A 297 -8.97 -5.54 6.34
CA HIS A 297 -7.80 -6.25 5.80
C HIS A 297 -6.62 -5.33 5.49
N ASN A 298 -6.82 -4.38 4.56
CA ASN A 298 -5.70 -3.61 4.01
C ASN A 298 -5.12 -2.63 5.05
N VAL A 299 -5.98 -1.88 5.75
CA VAL A 299 -5.53 -0.91 6.77
C VAL A 299 -5.21 -1.57 8.10
N ALA A 300 -5.98 -2.58 8.53
CA ALA A 300 -5.89 -3.14 9.88
C ALA A 300 -4.48 -3.62 10.26
N LYS A 301 -3.75 -4.22 9.33
CA LYS A 301 -2.40 -4.72 9.61
C LYS A 301 -1.41 -3.58 9.92
N ASP A 302 -1.46 -2.52 9.13
CA ASP A 302 -0.55 -1.39 9.26
C ASP A 302 -0.98 -0.48 10.42
N TYR A 303 -2.29 -0.36 10.69
CA TYR A 303 -2.80 0.27 11.90
C TYR A 303 -2.36 -0.44 13.18
N ASN A 304 -2.40 -1.78 13.22
CA ASN A 304 -1.90 -2.53 14.38
C ASN A 304 -0.41 -2.30 14.64
N SER A 305 0.38 -2.28 13.56
CA SER A 305 1.81 -1.97 13.65
C SER A 305 2.04 -0.55 14.17
N TYR A 306 1.25 0.42 13.69
CA TYR A 306 1.26 1.79 14.18
C TYR A 306 0.87 1.86 15.67
N LEU A 307 -0.23 1.24 16.08
CA LEU A 307 -0.70 1.27 17.46
C LEU A 307 0.34 0.68 18.41
N GLU A 308 0.97 -0.42 18.03
CA GLU A 308 2.00 -1.06 18.84
C GLU A 308 3.29 -0.22 18.99
N ILE A 309 3.71 0.46 17.93
CA ILE A 309 4.94 1.25 17.93
C ILE A 309 4.74 2.66 18.50
N VAL A 310 3.62 3.30 18.15
CA VAL A 310 3.32 4.70 18.48
C VAL A 310 2.53 4.82 19.79
N GLY A 311 1.69 3.84 20.11
CA GLY A 311 0.90 3.80 21.35
C GLY A 311 -0.24 4.82 21.40
N LYS A 312 -0.59 5.46 20.28
CA LYS A 312 -1.69 6.43 20.20
C LYS A 312 -2.81 5.91 19.30
N PRO A 313 -3.94 5.43 19.85
CA PRO A 313 -5.03 4.89 19.04
C PRO A 313 -5.67 5.98 18.16
N LEU A 314 -6.17 5.57 17.01
CA LEU A 314 -7.00 6.39 16.11
C LEU A 314 -8.39 5.77 16.05
N GLN A 315 -9.43 6.56 16.26
CA GLN A 315 -10.80 6.12 16.08
C GLN A 315 -11.15 6.14 14.58
N PHE A 316 -11.67 5.04 14.06
CA PHE A 316 -12.15 4.96 12.69
C PHE A 316 -13.64 5.21 12.62
N TYR A 317 -14.07 5.94 11.60
CA TYR A 317 -15.47 6.23 11.33
C TYR A 317 -15.82 5.86 9.88
N ILE A 318 -17.01 5.33 9.68
CA ILE A 318 -17.61 5.16 8.35
C ILE A 318 -18.75 6.15 8.22
N ARG A 319 -18.69 7.01 7.20
CA ARG A 319 -19.74 7.94 6.83
C ARG A 319 -20.42 7.46 5.56
N VAL A 320 -21.73 7.25 5.62
CA VAL A 320 -22.58 6.99 4.46
C VAL A 320 -23.41 8.26 4.22
N PRO A 321 -23.39 8.87 3.02
CA PRO A 321 -24.15 10.09 2.75
C PRO A 321 -25.65 9.88 3.01
N GLY A 322 -26.27 10.82 3.73
CA GLY A 322 -27.68 10.68 4.14
C GLY A 322 -27.90 9.75 5.34
N ALA A 323 -26.87 9.05 5.82
CA ALA A 323 -26.88 8.30 7.06
C ALA A 323 -25.96 8.94 8.12
N ARG A 324 -25.93 8.30 9.30
CA ARG A 324 -25.07 8.72 10.42
C ARG A 324 -23.62 8.28 10.19
N GLU A 325 -22.68 9.09 10.66
CA GLU A 325 -21.28 8.68 10.81
C GLU A 325 -21.14 7.73 12.01
N VAL A 326 -20.57 6.55 11.78
CA VAL A 326 -20.52 5.48 12.78
C VAL A 326 -19.08 5.11 13.08
N ALA A 327 -18.74 5.12 14.37
CA ALA A 327 -17.48 4.62 14.87
C ALA A 327 -17.37 3.10 14.65
N VAL A 328 -16.24 2.65 14.12
CA VAL A 328 -15.93 1.24 13.88
C VAL A 328 -14.65 0.84 14.59
N ASP A 329 -14.60 -0.42 15.03
CA ASP A 329 -13.42 -1.03 15.65
C ASP A 329 -12.66 -1.83 14.58
N ILE A 330 -11.40 -1.46 14.34
CA ILE A 330 -10.56 -2.09 13.30
C ILE A 330 -10.27 -3.57 13.61
N GLU A 331 -10.11 -3.95 14.88
CA GLU A 331 -9.93 -5.36 15.24
C GLU A 331 -11.23 -6.15 15.08
N GLU A 332 -12.40 -5.57 15.35
CA GLU A 332 -13.70 -6.19 15.01
C GLU A 332 -13.80 -6.44 13.49
N LEU A 333 -13.44 -5.45 12.67
CA LEU A 333 -13.48 -5.55 11.21
C LEU A 333 -12.50 -6.59 10.67
N LYS A 334 -11.29 -6.67 11.24
CA LYS A 334 -10.29 -7.69 10.91
C LYS A 334 -10.76 -9.10 11.23
N HIS A 335 -11.33 -9.32 12.41
CA HIS A 335 -11.94 -10.60 12.74
C HIS A 335 -13.08 -10.95 11.78
N CYS A 336 -13.86 -9.94 11.35
CA CYS A 336 -14.92 -10.14 10.37
C CYS A 336 -14.36 -10.56 9.00
N TYR A 337 -13.26 -9.94 8.55
CA TYR A 337 -12.58 -10.31 7.33
C TYR A 337 -12.07 -11.76 7.37
N GLU A 338 -11.37 -12.16 8.44
CA GLU A 338 -10.85 -13.53 8.56
C GLU A 338 -11.97 -14.57 8.60
N ALA A 339 -13.10 -14.26 9.24
CA ALA A 339 -14.28 -15.12 9.26
C ALA A 339 -14.92 -15.30 7.87
N ILE A 340 -14.87 -14.26 7.03
CA ILE A 340 -15.37 -14.31 5.64
C ILE A 340 -14.40 -15.05 4.72
N LYS A 341 -13.10 -14.75 4.81
CA LYS A 341 -12.05 -15.35 4.00
C LYS A 341 -11.91 -16.86 4.24
N GLY A 342 -12.08 -17.32 5.48
CA GLY A 342 -11.93 -18.74 5.84
C GLY A 342 -13.01 -19.68 5.30
N ARG A 343 -14.10 -19.18 4.71
CA ARG A 343 -15.21 -20.01 4.22
C ARG A 343 -14.97 -20.53 2.80
N ARG A 344 -14.43 -21.74 2.70
CA ARG A 344 -14.23 -22.45 1.43
C ARG A 344 -15.51 -23.02 0.81
N SER A 345 -16.51 -23.31 1.64
CA SER A 345 -17.85 -23.66 1.22
C SER A 345 -18.76 -22.46 1.44
N LEU A 346 -19.22 -21.87 0.34
CA LEU A 346 -20.23 -20.83 0.37
C LEU A 346 -21.59 -21.52 0.34
N PRO A 347 -22.40 -21.46 1.41
CA PRO A 347 -23.78 -21.92 1.34
C PRO A 347 -24.53 -20.92 0.45
N GLY A 348 -24.72 -21.26 -0.81
CA GLY A 348 -25.35 -20.39 -1.79
C GLY A 348 -26.40 -21.13 -2.60
N GLY A 349 -27.52 -20.45 -2.89
CA GLY A 349 -28.45 -20.91 -3.93
C GLY A 349 -27.78 -20.89 -5.30
N ASP A 350 -28.46 -21.42 -6.31
CA ASP A 350 -27.94 -21.65 -7.67
C ASP A 350 -27.19 -20.44 -8.28
N VAL A 351 -27.61 -19.21 -7.95
CA VAL A 351 -26.99 -17.96 -8.41
C VAL A 351 -25.55 -17.80 -7.90
N ILE A 352 -25.30 -17.97 -6.60
CA ILE A 352 -23.96 -17.79 -6.01
C ILE A 352 -23.01 -18.86 -6.55
N SER A 353 -23.48 -20.10 -6.66
CA SER A 353 -22.70 -21.21 -7.21
C SER A 353 -22.27 -20.94 -8.65
N ARG A 354 -23.20 -20.47 -9.50
CA ARG A 354 -22.90 -20.08 -10.89
C ARG A 354 -21.87 -18.95 -10.97
N MET A 355 -22.03 -17.89 -10.16
CA MET A 355 -21.08 -16.76 -10.13
C MET A 355 -19.69 -17.21 -9.70
N LEU A 356 -19.60 -18.10 -8.72
CA LEU A 356 -18.33 -18.64 -8.23
C LEU A 356 -17.61 -19.48 -9.29
N GLU A 357 -18.33 -20.34 -9.99
CA GLU A 357 -17.77 -21.14 -11.09
C GLU A 357 -17.24 -20.27 -12.21
N GLU A 358 -17.99 -19.25 -12.60
CA GLU A 358 -17.57 -18.31 -13.64
C GLU A 358 -16.33 -17.52 -13.21
N LEU A 359 -16.32 -17.01 -11.97
CA LEU A 359 -15.17 -16.27 -11.44
C LEU A 359 -13.94 -17.17 -11.37
N ARG A 360 -14.07 -18.44 -10.93
CA ARG A 360 -12.98 -19.44 -10.98
C ARG A 360 -12.45 -19.64 -12.39
N GLY A 361 -13.34 -19.73 -13.38
CA GLY A 361 -12.97 -19.84 -14.79
C GLY A 361 -12.09 -18.66 -15.23
N ARG A 362 -12.48 -17.43 -14.89
CA ARG A 362 -11.73 -16.21 -15.22
C ARG A 362 -10.38 -16.14 -14.52
N PHE A 363 -10.31 -16.51 -13.24
CA PHE A 363 -9.04 -16.57 -12.52
C PHE A 363 -8.07 -17.61 -13.08
N ARG A 364 -8.57 -18.76 -13.55
CA ARG A 364 -7.74 -19.76 -14.24
C ARG A 364 -7.16 -19.22 -15.56
N LEU A 365 -7.88 -18.32 -16.24
CA LEU A 365 -7.34 -17.64 -17.42
C LEU A 365 -6.25 -16.61 -17.05
N GLU A 366 -6.40 -15.90 -15.93
CA GLU A 366 -5.40 -14.95 -15.44
C GLU A 366 -4.12 -15.65 -14.96
N SER A 367 -4.25 -16.76 -14.24
CA SER A 367 -3.13 -17.53 -13.66
C SER A 367 -3.39 -19.04 -13.77
N PRO A 368 -3.11 -19.68 -14.93
CA PRO A 368 -3.40 -21.10 -15.15
C PRO A 368 -2.73 -22.05 -14.15
N SER A 369 -1.60 -21.63 -13.58
CA SER A 369 -0.81 -22.40 -12.62
C SER A 369 -1.29 -22.27 -11.17
N GLN A 370 -2.30 -21.45 -10.88
CA GLN A 370 -2.75 -21.18 -9.52
C GLN A 370 -4.25 -21.43 -9.37
N GLN A 371 -4.62 -22.26 -8.38
CA GLN A 371 -6.01 -22.36 -7.97
C GLN A 371 -6.40 -21.10 -7.19
N PRO A 372 -7.44 -20.35 -7.61
CA PRO A 372 -7.80 -19.12 -6.94
C PRO A 372 -8.41 -19.39 -5.58
N ASP A 373 -7.91 -18.68 -4.57
CA ASP A 373 -8.48 -18.62 -3.23
C ASP A 373 -9.54 -17.52 -3.21
N LEU A 374 -10.74 -17.84 -3.72
CA LEU A 374 -11.86 -16.90 -3.82
C LEU A 374 -12.63 -16.83 -2.50
N ASP A 375 -12.99 -15.61 -2.11
CA ASP A 375 -13.82 -15.33 -0.94
C ASP A 375 -15.16 -14.64 -1.32
N LEU A 376 -16.04 -14.41 -0.35
CA LEU A 376 -17.31 -13.70 -0.58
C LEU A 376 -17.12 -12.24 -1.00
N LEU A 377 -15.97 -11.62 -0.72
CA LEU A 377 -15.68 -10.24 -1.09
C LEU A 377 -15.28 -10.16 -2.57
N ASP A 378 -14.62 -11.20 -3.12
CA ASP A 378 -14.43 -11.35 -4.57
C ASP A 378 -15.78 -11.46 -5.30
N LEU A 379 -16.70 -12.26 -4.75
CA LEU A 379 -18.06 -12.36 -5.28
C LEU A 379 -18.83 -11.05 -5.15
N LEU A 380 -18.74 -10.36 -4.01
CA LEU A 380 -19.38 -9.06 -3.80
C LEU A 380 -18.90 -8.04 -4.81
N ALA A 381 -17.58 -7.99 -5.04
CA ALA A 381 -17.01 -7.09 -6.03
C ALA A 381 -17.45 -7.44 -7.46
N SER A 382 -17.49 -8.73 -7.81
CA SER A 382 -18.01 -9.19 -9.10
C SER A 382 -19.50 -8.87 -9.27
N ALA A 383 -20.31 -9.06 -8.23
CA ALA A 383 -21.74 -8.78 -8.22
C ALA A 383 -22.02 -7.28 -8.41
N LEU A 384 -21.29 -6.42 -7.70
CA LEU A 384 -21.37 -4.97 -7.85
C LEU A 384 -20.95 -4.51 -9.24
N TYR A 385 -19.87 -5.07 -9.78
CA TYR A 385 -19.38 -4.73 -11.11
C TYR A 385 -20.39 -5.09 -12.21
N ARG A 386 -21.03 -6.25 -12.10
CA ARG A 386 -21.92 -6.80 -13.13
C ARG A 386 -23.39 -6.47 -12.92
N ARG A 387 -23.76 -6.03 -11.72
CA ARG A 387 -25.15 -5.86 -11.28
C ARG A 387 -25.97 -7.15 -11.37
N GLU A 388 -25.34 -8.30 -11.13
CA GLU A 388 -25.99 -9.62 -11.11
C GLU A 388 -25.77 -10.29 -9.74
N GLY A 389 -26.83 -10.90 -9.17
CA GLY A 389 -26.75 -11.67 -7.93
C GLY A 389 -26.40 -10.86 -6.68
N LEU A 390 -26.39 -9.52 -6.76
CA LEU A 390 -25.94 -8.66 -5.67
C LEU A 390 -26.74 -8.83 -4.39
N SER A 391 -28.07 -8.89 -4.49
CA SER A 391 -28.96 -9.13 -3.35
C SER A 391 -28.70 -10.50 -2.69
N ASP A 392 -28.34 -11.52 -3.46
CA ASP A 392 -28.01 -12.84 -2.94
C ASP A 392 -26.71 -12.81 -2.13
N VAL A 393 -25.68 -12.16 -2.68
CA VAL A 393 -24.37 -12.04 -2.03
C VAL A 393 -24.47 -11.17 -0.77
N VAL A 394 -25.17 -10.04 -0.83
CA VAL A 394 -25.39 -9.15 0.33
C VAL A 394 -26.15 -9.89 1.43
N ARG A 395 -27.18 -10.65 1.07
CA ARG A 395 -27.96 -11.46 2.03
C ARG A 395 -27.09 -12.51 2.71
N GLU A 396 -26.22 -13.19 1.97
CA GLU A 396 -25.31 -14.20 2.54
C GLU A 396 -24.24 -13.56 3.43
N LEU A 397 -23.68 -12.41 3.04
CA LEU A 397 -22.76 -11.64 3.88
C LEU A 397 -23.44 -11.16 5.16
N SER A 398 -24.69 -10.69 5.07
CA SER A 398 -25.46 -10.19 6.21
C SER A 398 -25.77 -11.27 7.26
N ARG A 399 -25.77 -12.55 6.86
CA ARG A 399 -25.86 -13.68 7.80
C ARG A 399 -24.61 -13.84 8.67
N GLN A 400 -23.47 -13.28 8.27
CA GLN A 400 -22.30 -13.22 9.14
C GLN A 400 -22.60 -12.26 10.28
N LYS A 401 -22.57 -12.77 11.52
CA LYS A 401 -22.92 -11.99 12.72
C LYS A 401 -22.19 -10.65 12.80
N CYS A 402 -20.91 -10.60 12.42
CA CYS A 402 -20.13 -9.36 12.42
C CYS A 402 -20.65 -8.34 11.39
N VAL A 403 -20.96 -8.77 10.17
CA VAL A 403 -21.54 -7.91 9.11
C VAL A 403 -22.94 -7.44 9.52
N GLY A 404 -23.78 -8.33 10.03
CA GLY A 404 -25.12 -7.96 10.52
C GLY A 404 -25.07 -6.86 11.60
N ARG A 405 -24.14 -6.98 12.57
CA ARG A 405 -23.94 -5.93 13.60
C ARG A 405 -23.45 -4.62 13.01
N LEU A 406 -22.51 -4.66 12.06
CA LEU A 406 -22.02 -3.47 11.37
C LEU A 406 -23.16 -2.73 10.68
N LEU A 407 -23.97 -3.43 9.89
CA LEU A 407 -25.09 -2.85 9.16
C LEU A 407 -26.17 -2.31 10.12
N GLN A 408 -26.44 -3.01 11.22
CA GLN A 408 -27.34 -2.52 12.26
C GLN A 408 -26.84 -1.19 12.84
N LYS A 409 -25.55 -1.09 13.19
CA LYS A 409 -24.95 0.17 13.71
C LYS A 409 -25.13 1.33 12.72
N ILE A 410 -24.93 1.07 11.42
CA ILE A 410 -24.98 2.09 10.35
C ILE A 410 -26.40 2.55 10.03
N TYR A 411 -27.33 1.61 9.83
CA TYR A 411 -28.65 1.93 9.25
C TYR A 411 -29.79 2.02 10.26
N THR A 412 -29.68 1.37 11.41
CA THR A 412 -30.78 1.36 12.39
C THR A 412 -30.53 2.26 13.59
N GLY A 413 -29.31 2.83 13.71
CA GLY A 413 -28.90 3.63 14.86
C GLY A 413 -28.84 2.76 16.10
N GLY A 414 -27.65 2.25 16.44
CA GLY A 414 -27.45 1.56 17.71
C GLY A 414 -27.87 2.47 18.86
N ALA A 415 -28.85 2.02 19.66
CA ALA A 415 -29.23 2.60 20.94
C ALA A 415 -28.12 2.43 21.98
#